data_AF-A0A7K4MR88-F1
#
_entry.id   AF-A0A7K4MR88-F1
#
_cell.length_a   1.000
_cell.length_b   1.000
_cell.length_c   1.000
_cell.angle_alpha   90.00
_cell.angle_beta   90.00
_cell.angle_gamma   90.00
#
_symmetry.space_group_name_H-M   'P 1'
#
loop_
_entity.id
_entity.type
_entity.pdbx_description
1 polymer ?
#
loop_
_entity_poly.entity_id
_entity_poly.type
_entity_poly.pdbx_seq_one_letter_code
_entity_poly.pdbx_strand_id
1 'polypeptide(L)'
;MFGEHFYHKQIRNTVIAFGTIFNNIHIKRLDSSGNPLQSLKVPLSYSPREKFIARLEQQTSLTGSDSSVAITLPRMAFDITSYAYDPTRKLNKNQKVGVVTTNEDTTKLNAQYSPVPYDVGFELNIFTATSDDGLQIIEQILPYFQPDYPVTIIESTTMDTKRDKPFILESVNNENNYA
;
A
#
# COMPACT_ATOMS: atom_id res chain seq x y z
N MET A 1 9.23 11.69 -28.47
CA MET A 1 8.61 10.36 -28.55
C MET A 1 8.92 9.62 -27.26
N PHE A 2 7.94 8.94 -26.67
CA PHE A 2 8.20 7.98 -25.61
C PHE A 2 9.10 6.86 -26.19
N GLY A 3 10.22 6.57 -25.53
CA GLY A 3 11.26 5.66 -26.04
C GLY A 3 10.90 4.18 -25.90
N GLU A 4 11.92 3.32 -25.93
CA GLU A 4 11.80 1.88 -25.67
C GLU A 4 11.11 1.56 -24.34
N HIS A 5 10.46 0.40 -24.26
CA HIS A 5 9.74 -0.06 -23.07
C HIS A 5 10.66 -0.08 -21.84
N PHE A 6 10.35 0.78 -20.86
CA PHE A 6 11.07 0.84 -19.60
C PHE A 6 10.15 0.41 -18.43
N TYR A 7 10.61 -0.54 -17.62
CA TYR A 7 9.88 -1.00 -16.44
C TYR A 7 10.81 -1.18 -15.25
N HIS A 8 11.16 -0.05 -14.61
CA HIS A 8 12.06 -0.01 -13.45
C HIS A 8 11.37 -0.38 -12.12
N LYS A 9 10.10 -0.80 -12.15
CA LYS A 9 9.33 -1.25 -10.98
C LYS A 9 9.25 -0.26 -9.81
N GLN A 10 9.60 1.02 -9.98
CA GLN A 10 9.62 1.99 -8.87
C GLN A 10 8.24 2.20 -8.24
N ILE A 11 7.20 2.34 -9.05
CA ILE A 11 5.81 2.44 -8.57
C ILE A 11 5.41 1.13 -7.90
N ARG A 12 5.69 -0.02 -8.52
CA ARG A 12 5.42 -1.35 -7.95
C ARG A 12 6.09 -1.54 -6.59
N ASN A 13 7.35 -1.13 -6.43
CA ASN A 13 8.07 -1.23 -5.17
C ASN A 13 7.44 -0.32 -4.10
N THR A 14 6.92 0.85 -4.50
CA THR A 14 6.18 1.75 -3.59
C THR A 14 4.86 1.12 -3.14
N VAL A 15 4.11 0.48 -4.05
CA VAL A 15 2.88 -0.30 -3.72
C VAL A 15 3.20 -1.44 -2.75
N ILE A 16 4.27 -2.20 -3.00
CA ILE A 16 4.70 -3.30 -2.11
C ILE A 16 5.11 -2.75 -0.74
N ALA A 17 5.86 -1.64 -0.70
CA ALA A 17 6.25 -1.01 0.54
C ALA A 17 5.02 -0.58 1.35
N PHE A 18 4.06 0.12 0.74
CA PHE A 18 2.80 0.48 1.37
C PHE A 18 2.07 -0.75 1.92
N GLY A 19 1.89 -1.79 1.11
CA GLY A 19 1.23 -3.02 1.56
C GLY A 19 1.97 -3.76 2.68
N THR A 20 3.29 -3.60 2.79
CA THR A 20 4.08 -4.20 3.87
C THR A 20 3.82 -3.50 5.22
N ILE A 21 3.55 -2.18 5.21
CA ILE A 21 3.23 -1.41 6.42
C ILE A 21 1.96 -1.95 7.08
N PHE A 22 0.93 -2.22 6.28
CA PHE A 22 -0.38 -2.69 6.76
C PHE A 22 -0.52 -4.22 6.75
N ASN A 23 0.57 -4.94 6.47
CA ASN A 23 0.58 -6.39 6.64
C ASN A 23 0.65 -6.72 8.13
N ASN A 24 0.15 -7.90 8.48
CA ASN A 24 0.27 -8.46 9.82
C ASN A 24 -0.59 -7.81 10.93
N ILE A 25 -1.68 -7.15 10.54
CA ILE A 25 -2.72 -6.72 11.48
C ILE A 25 -3.58 -7.92 11.91
N HIS A 26 -3.85 -8.02 13.22
CA HIS A 26 -4.64 -9.09 13.79
C HIS A 26 -5.80 -8.52 14.62
N ILE A 27 -6.94 -9.20 14.58
CA ILE A 27 -8.06 -8.93 15.49
C ILE A 27 -8.17 -10.06 16.52
N LYS A 28 -8.57 -9.72 17.73
CA LYS A 28 -8.81 -10.67 18.81
C LYS A 28 -10.29 -10.63 19.20
N ARG A 29 -10.94 -11.78 19.15
CA ARG A 29 -12.29 -11.96 19.68
C ARG A 29 -12.16 -12.54 21.08
N LEU A 30 -12.74 -11.86 22.06
CA LEU A 30 -12.72 -12.28 23.46
C LEU A 30 -14.02 -13.02 23.81
N ASP A 31 -13.96 -13.95 24.76
CA ASP A 31 -15.12 -14.53 25.42
C ASP A 31 -15.74 -13.54 26.43
N SER A 32 -16.93 -13.85 26.95
CA SER A 32 -17.59 -13.01 27.97
C SER A 32 -16.80 -12.89 29.30
N SER A 33 -15.72 -13.66 29.46
CA SER A 33 -14.82 -13.64 30.62
C SER A 33 -13.49 -12.92 30.32
N GLY A 34 -13.31 -12.36 29.11
CA GLY A 34 -12.12 -11.63 28.68
C GLY A 34 -10.97 -12.50 28.12
N ASN A 35 -11.15 -13.80 27.93
CA ASN A 35 -10.12 -14.66 27.33
C ASN A 35 -10.17 -14.62 25.80
N PRO A 36 -9.02 -14.63 25.10
CA PRO A 36 -8.98 -14.63 23.64
C PRO A 36 -9.51 -15.96 23.08
N LEU A 37 -10.68 -15.90 22.46
CA LEU A 37 -11.38 -17.03 21.83
C LEU A 37 -10.82 -17.28 20.43
N GLN A 38 -10.48 -16.23 19.70
CA GLN A 38 -9.90 -16.34 18.36
C GLN A 38 -8.99 -15.15 18.04
N SER A 39 -7.83 -15.42 17.43
CA SER A 39 -6.98 -14.40 16.80
C SER A 39 -7.05 -14.61 15.28
N LEU A 40 -7.52 -13.59 14.55
CA LEU A 40 -7.63 -13.65 13.09
C LEU A 40 -6.68 -12.64 12.47
N LYS A 41 -5.85 -13.08 11.52
CA LYS A 41 -5.07 -12.18 10.68
C LYS A 41 -5.96 -11.54 9.63
N VAL A 42 -5.96 -10.22 9.55
CA VAL A 42 -6.75 -9.48 8.56
C VAL A 42 -6.03 -9.58 7.20
N PRO A 43 -6.67 -10.17 6.16
CA PRO A 43 -6.08 -10.23 4.84
C PRO A 43 -6.02 -8.84 4.19
N LEU A 44 -4.93 -8.57 3.49
CA LEU A 44 -4.70 -7.35 2.71
C LEU A 44 -4.59 -7.69 1.22
N SER A 45 -5.27 -6.95 0.35
CA SER A 45 -5.17 -7.11 -1.10
C SER A 45 -5.01 -5.79 -1.84
N TYR A 46 -4.29 -5.82 -2.97
CA TYR A 46 -4.25 -4.71 -3.91
C TYR A 46 -5.43 -4.83 -4.90
N SER A 47 -6.44 -3.99 -4.74
CA SER A 47 -7.66 -4.02 -5.56
C SER A 47 -8.47 -2.74 -5.43
N PRO A 48 -9.11 -2.26 -6.53
CA PRO A 48 -10.00 -1.10 -6.45
C PRO A 48 -11.18 -1.33 -5.51
N ARG A 49 -11.59 -0.28 -4.77
CA ARG A 49 -12.75 -0.27 -3.88
C ARG A 49 -14.01 -0.79 -4.57
N GLU A 50 -14.33 -0.25 -5.74
CA GLU A 50 -15.55 -0.61 -6.51
C GLU A 50 -15.59 -2.10 -6.87
N LYS A 51 -14.44 -2.66 -7.28
CA LYS A 51 -14.33 -4.08 -7.62
C LYS A 51 -14.59 -4.97 -6.40
N PHE A 52 -14.21 -4.51 -5.21
CA PHE A 52 -14.49 -5.24 -3.98
C PHE A 52 -15.98 -5.17 -3.61
N ILE A 53 -16.57 -3.98 -3.67
CA ILE A 53 -18.01 -3.79 -3.39
C ILE A 53 -18.87 -4.62 -4.34
N ALA A 54 -18.57 -4.59 -5.64
CA ALA A 54 -19.30 -5.38 -6.64
C ALA A 54 -19.25 -6.89 -6.33
N ARG A 55 -18.13 -7.40 -5.79
CA ARG A 55 -18.06 -8.81 -5.37
C ARG A 55 -18.82 -9.09 -4.09
N LEU A 56 -18.84 -8.15 -3.16
CA LEU A 56 -19.61 -8.27 -1.91
C LEU A 56 -21.12 -8.31 -2.22
N GLU A 57 -21.60 -7.44 -3.11
CA GLU A 57 -23.00 -7.43 -3.56
C GLU A 57 -23.39 -8.72 -4.29
N GLN A 58 -22.54 -9.19 -5.21
CA GLN A 58 -22.74 -10.48 -5.89
C GLN A 58 -22.90 -11.63 -4.88
N GLN A 59 -22.12 -11.62 -3.80
CA GLN A 59 -22.19 -12.61 -2.73
C GLN A 59 -23.48 -12.54 -1.90
N THR A 60 -24.00 -11.34 -1.61
CA THR A 60 -25.29 -11.22 -0.90
C THR A 60 -26.47 -11.82 -1.68
N SER A 61 -26.33 -11.94 -3.01
CA SER A 61 -27.33 -12.55 -3.89
C SER A 61 -27.18 -14.07 -4.06
N LEU A 62 -26.11 -14.70 -3.57
CA LEU A 62 -25.85 -16.13 -3.72
C LEU A 62 -26.62 -16.94 -2.66
N THR A 63 -27.61 -17.72 -3.08
CA THR A 63 -28.37 -18.66 -2.22
C THR A 63 -27.98 -20.11 -2.52
N GLY A 64 -27.71 -20.94 -1.50
CA GLY A 64 -27.42 -22.38 -1.66
C GLY A 64 -25.94 -22.78 -1.76
N SER A 65 -25.65 -23.86 -2.50
CA SER A 65 -24.34 -24.53 -2.62
C SER A 65 -23.22 -23.72 -3.30
N ASP A 66 -23.56 -22.57 -3.89
CA ASP A 66 -22.60 -21.62 -4.48
C ASP A 66 -21.99 -20.65 -3.46
N SER A 67 -22.36 -20.75 -2.17
CA SER A 67 -21.80 -19.97 -1.05
C SER A 67 -20.32 -20.25 -0.75
N SER A 68 -19.67 -21.18 -1.46
CA SER A 68 -18.27 -21.59 -1.21
C SER A 68 -17.23 -20.54 -1.58
N VAL A 69 -17.61 -19.49 -2.34
CA VAL A 69 -16.77 -18.33 -2.69
C VAL A 69 -17.21 -17.09 -1.92
N ALA A 70 -17.56 -17.25 -0.66
CA ALA A 70 -17.86 -16.13 0.22
C ALA A 70 -16.57 -15.37 0.58
N ILE A 71 -16.51 -14.07 0.25
CA ILE A 71 -15.59 -13.11 0.83
C ILE A 71 -15.84 -13.07 2.34
N THR A 72 -14.76 -13.29 3.10
CA THR A 72 -14.75 -13.23 4.55
C THR A 72 -14.34 -11.84 5.05
N LEU A 73 -15.09 -11.32 6.01
CA LEU A 73 -14.77 -10.10 6.76
C LEU A 73 -14.18 -10.48 8.13
N PRO A 74 -13.27 -9.67 8.70
CA PRO A 74 -12.76 -8.39 8.19
C PRO A 74 -11.69 -8.55 7.09
N ARG A 75 -11.56 -7.54 6.22
CA ARG A 75 -10.54 -7.50 5.16
C ARG A 75 -10.13 -6.07 4.84
N MET A 76 -8.87 -5.90 4.47
CA MET A 76 -8.32 -4.63 3.98
C MET A 76 -8.02 -4.72 2.49
N ALA A 77 -8.29 -3.65 1.76
CA ALA A 77 -7.94 -3.48 0.37
C ALA A 77 -7.32 -2.11 0.15
N PHE A 78 -6.35 -2.00 -0.75
CA PHE A 78 -5.78 -0.72 -1.12
C PHE A 78 -5.52 -0.63 -2.61
N ASP A 79 -5.52 0.60 -3.11
CA ASP A 79 -5.21 0.92 -4.49
C ASP A 79 -4.61 2.32 -4.62
N ILE A 80 -4.09 2.60 -5.82
CA ILE A 80 -3.59 3.93 -6.17
C ILE A 80 -4.75 4.74 -6.73
N THR A 81 -4.97 5.93 -6.17
CA THR A 81 -6.04 6.83 -6.60
C THR A 81 -5.55 7.95 -7.51
N SER A 82 -4.33 8.45 -7.32
CA SER A 82 -3.85 9.61 -8.07
C SER A 82 -2.32 9.64 -8.24
N TYR A 83 -1.89 10.40 -9.26
CA TYR A 83 -0.51 10.77 -9.47
C TYR A 83 -0.45 12.29 -9.66
N ALA A 84 0.23 13.00 -8.77
CA ALA A 84 0.38 14.45 -8.83
C ALA A 84 1.85 14.83 -9.01
N TYR A 85 2.14 15.72 -9.97
CA TYR A 85 3.49 16.23 -10.16
C TYR A 85 3.77 17.35 -9.14
N ASP A 86 4.88 17.24 -8.42
CA ASP A 86 5.30 18.26 -7.47
C ASP A 86 6.48 19.09 -8.03
N PRO A 87 6.23 20.33 -8.49
CA PRO A 87 7.28 21.17 -9.07
C PRO A 87 8.29 21.68 -8.04
N THR A 88 7.99 21.63 -6.73
CA THR A 88 8.86 22.19 -5.68
C THR A 88 10.10 21.34 -5.43
N ARG A 89 9.99 20.01 -5.61
CA ARG A 89 11.09 19.04 -5.47
C ARG A 89 11.89 18.83 -6.76
N LYS A 90 11.70 19.70 -7.76
CA LYS A 90 12.34 19.57 -9.07
C LYS A 90 13.84 19.85 -8.99
N LEU A 91 14.64 18.79 -9.17
CA LEU A 91 16.07 18.90 -9.43
C LEU A 91 16.34 19.29 -10.90
N ASN A 92 17.53 19.84 -11.17
CA ASN A 92 17.92 20.23 -12.53
C ASN A 92 18.00 18.97 -13.42
N LYS A 93 17.22 18.93 -14.51
CA LYS A 93 17.11 17.79 -15.44
C LYS A 93 18.47 17.32 -16.03
N ASN A 94 19.46 18.21 -16.05
CA ASN A 94 20.77 17.92 -16.63
C ASN A 94 21.77 17.30 -15.63
N GLN A 95 21.42 17.16 -14.36
CA GLN A 95 22.26 16.46 -13.39
C GLN A 95 22.19 14.95 -13.65
N LYS A 96 23.37 14.37 -13.89
CA LYS A 96 23.61 12.94 -13.98
C LYS A 96 24.40 12.52 -12.75
N VAL A 97 23.88 11.57 -12.00
CA VAL A 97 24.63 10.92 -10.92
C VAL A 97 25.24 9.66 -11.50
N GLY A 98 26.57 9.63 -11.58
CA GLY A 98 27.35 8.48 -12.02
C GLY A 98 27.88 7.70 -10.83
N VAL A 99 27.61 6.40 -10.77
CA VAL A 99 28.24 5.48 -9.81
C VAL A 99 29.12 4.52 -10.61
N VAL A 100 30.37 4.34 -10.16
CA VAL A 100 31.32 3.39 -10.75
C VAL A 100 30.87 1.98 -10.38
N THR A 101 30.74 1.09 -11.37
CA THR A 101 30.40 -0.31 -11.10
C THR A 101 31.51 -1.01 -10.31
N THR A 102 31.15 -1.80 -9.31
CA THR A 102 32.07 -2.64 -8.53
C THR A 102 32.42 -3.97 -9.21
N ASN A 103 31.98 -4.19 -10.46
CA ASN A 103 32.36 -5.37 -11.23
C ASN A 103 33.78 -5.20 -11.79
N GLU A 104 34.46 -6.32 -12.11
CA GLU A 104 35.86 -6.39 -12.56
C GLU A 104 36.23 -5.42 -13.70
N ASP A 105 35.25 -4.97 -14.48
CA ASP A 105 35.33 -3.83 -15.41
C ASP A 105 35.04 -2.49 -14.68
N THR A 106 36.07 -1.87 -14.09
CA THR A 106 36.00 -0.51 -13.50
C THR A 106 35.82 0.62 -14.54
N THR A 107 35.66 0.27 -15.82
CA THR A 107 35.56 1.20 -16.96
C THR A 107 34.13 1.59 -17.33
N LYS A 108 33.10 1.00 -16.69
CA LYS A 108 31.68 1.28 -17.00
C LYS A 108 31.07 2.16 -15.90
N LEU A 109 30.64 3.36 -16.29
CA LEU A 109 29.88 4.28 -15.42
C LEU A 109 28.39 4.02 -15.59
N ASN A 110 27.71 3.65 -14.50
CA ASN A 110 26.25 3.70 -14.48
C ASN A 110 25.84 5.14 -14.19
N ALA A 111 25.29 5.82 -15.21
CA ALA A 111 24.78 7.18 -15.06
C ALA A 111 23.24 7.17 -15.01
N GLN A 112 22.68 7.75 -13.95
CA GLN A 112 21.24 7.94 -13.81
C GLN A 112 20.90 9.43 -13.83
N TYR A 113 19.84 9.80 -14.55
CA TYR A 113 19.28 11.15 -14.52
C TYR A 113 18.56 11.40 -13.20
N SER A 114 18.52 12.66 -12.77
CA SER A 114 17.72 13.04 -11.61
C SER A 114 16.26 12.60 -11.76
N PRO A 115 15.65 11.99 -10.73
CA PRO A 115 14.28 11.51 -10.80
C PRO A 115 13.29 12.68 -10.89
N VAL A 116 12.11 12.41 -11.45
CA VAL A 116 11.01 13.36 -11.49
C VAL A 116 10.13 13.16 -10.25
N PRO A 117 9.88 14.20 -9.45
CA PRO A 117 9.06 14.09 -8.24
C PRO A 117 7.58 13.96 -8.59
N TYR A 118 6.99 12.82 -8.22
CA TYR A 118 5.55 12.61 -8.24
C TYR A 118 5.08 12.15 -6.86
N ASP A 119 3.98 12.73 -6.41
CA ASP A 119 3.18 12.22 -5.30
C ASP A 119 2.20 11.18 -5.82
N VAL A 120 2.06 10.10 -5.05
CA VAL A 120 1.17 8.99 -5.36
C VAL A 120 0.12 8.91 -4.26
N GLY A 121 -1.13 9.12 -4.62
CA GLY A 121 -2.26 8.95 -3.71
C GLY A 121 -2.60 7.48 -3.55
N PHE A 122 -2.74 7.04 -2.30
CA PHE A 122 -3.21 5.70 -1.95
C PHE A 122 -4.50 5.81 -1.15
N GLU A 123 -5.41 4.86 -1.37
CA GLU A 123 -6.61 4.70 -0.55
C GLU A 123 -6.55 3.33 0.11
N LEU A 124 -6.63 3.29 1.44
CA LEU A 124 -6.76 2.07 2.23
C LEU A 124 -8.20 1.94 2.70
N ASN A 125 -8.87 0.91 2.21
CA ASN A 125 -10.24 0.56 2.55
C ASN A 125 -10.26 -0.61 3.53
N ILE A 126 -10.97 -0.46 4.64
CA ILE A 126 -11.12 -1.47 5.69
C ILE A 126 -12.60 -1.86 5.74
N PHE A 127 -12.90 -3.13 5.50
CA PHE A 127 -14.25 -3.67 5.53
C PHE A 127 -14.38 -4.64 6.71
N THR A 128 -15.31 -4.36 7.61
CA THR A 128 -15.58 -5.21 8.79
C THR A 128 -17.07 -5.48 8.93
N ALA A 129 -17.42 -6.62 9.53
CA ALA A 129 -18.81 -6.98 9.82
C ALA A 129 -19.30 -6.35 11.13
N THR A 130 -18.37 -6.11 12.07
CA THR A 130 -18.65 -5.52 13.38
C THR A 130 -17.82 -4.26 13.54
N SER A 131 -18.35 -3.29 14.30
CA SER A 131 -17.63 -2.06 14.62
C SER A 131 -16.40 -2.32 15.50
N ASP A 132 -16.47 -3.30 16.40
CA ASP A 132 -15.35 -3.68 17.28
C ASP A 132 -14.13 -4.19 16.49
N ASP A 133 -14.36 -5.09 15.51
CA ASP A 133 -13.28 -5.57 14.62
C ASP A 133 -12.64 -4.38 13.86
N GLY A 134 -13.45 -3.39 13.47
CA GLY A 134 -12.98 -2.16 12.81
C GLY A 134 -12.13 -1.27 13.71
N LEU A 135 -12.57 -1.05 14.95
CA LEU A 135 -11.83 -0.26 15.95
C LEU A 135 -10.47 -0.88 16.26
N GLN A 136 -10.41 -2.20 16.47
CA GLN A 136 -9.14 -2.89 16.73
C GLN A 136 -8.12 -2.72 15.59
N ILE A 137 -8.57 -2.69 14.34
CA ILE A 137 -7.70 -2.47 13.17
C ILE A 137 -7.21 -1.02 13.14
N ILE A 138 -8.13 -0.06 13.32
CA ILE A 138 -7.83 1.38 13.25
C ILE A 138 -6.84 1.77 14.36
N GLU A 139 -7.03 1.26 15.58
CA GLU A 139 -6.10 1.50 16.70
C GLU A 139 -4.70 0.94 16.47
N GLN A 140 -4.55 -0.10 15.64
CA GLN A 140 -3.22 -0.61 15.25
C GLN A 140 -2.56 0.21 14.16
N ILE A 141 -3.30 1.08 13.47
CA ILE A 141 -2.81 1.87 12.34
C ILE A 141 -2.52 3.31 12.78
N LEU A 142 -3.52 4.01 13.31
CA LEU A 142 -3.46 5.46 13.52
C LEU A 142 -2.28 5.94 14.39
N PRO A 143 -1.90 5.26 15.49
CA PRO A 143 -0.81 5.75 16.34
C PRO A 143 0.56 5.80 15.65
N TYR A 144 0.76 5.08 14.55
CA TYR A 144 2.02 5.09 13.81
C TYR A 144 2.16 6.29 12.86
N PHE A 145 1.06 6.97 12.53
CA PHE A 145 1.09 8.14 11.64
C PHE A 145 1.13 9.42 12.47
N GLN A 146 2.28 10.09 12.45
CA GLN A 146 2.47 11.38 13.11
C GLN A 146 2.76 12.48 12.09
N PRO A 147 1.74 13.09 11.48
CA PRO A 147 1.05 12.64 10.25
C PRO A 147 1.90 11.92 9.16
N ASP A 148 3.23 11.91 9.25
CA ASP A 148 4.10 11.18 8.33
C ASP A 148 4.66 9.87 8.93
N TYR A 149 4.91 8.91 8.05
CA TYR A 149 5.59 7.65 8.35
C TYR A 149 6.67 7.39 7.29
N PRO A 150 7.95 7.66 7.57
CA PRO A 150 9.03 7.50 6.59
C PRO A 150 9.37 6.03 6.38
N VAL A 151 9.39 5.60 5.12
CA VAL A 151 9.82 4.26 4.72
C VAL A 151 10.98 4.33 3.76
N THR A 152 12.05 3.63 4.09
CA THR A 152 13.22 3.47 3.21
C THR A 152 12.91 2.45 2.12
N ILE A 153 12.94 2.88 0.85
CA ILE A 153 12.78 2.02 -0.32
C ILE A 153 14.12 1.93 -1.05
N ILE A 154 14.50 0.72 -1.46
CA ILE A 154 15.63 0.51 -2.36
C ILE A 154 15.16 0.86 -3.79
N GLU A 155 15.64 1.97 -4.33
CA GLU A 155 15.24 2.48 -5.64
C GLU A 155 15.94 1.76 -6.80
N SER A 156 17.17 1.33 -6.57
CA SER A 156 17.97 0.58 -7.54
C SER A 156 18.95 -0.33 -6.83
N THR A 157 18.88 -1.63 -7.13
CA THR A 157 19.85 -2.61 -6.64
C THR A 157 21.20 -2.50 -7.36
N THR A 158 21.25 -1.90 -8.55
CA THR A 158 22.48 -1.73 -9.32
C THR A 158 23.28 -0.49 -8.92
N MET A 159 22.63 0.48 -8.26
CA MET A 159 23.24 1.72 -7.78
C MET A 159 23.32 1.78 -6.24
N ASP A 160 22.80 0.76 -5.55
CA ASP A 160 22.58 0.71 -4.09
C ASP A 160 21.96 1.99 -3.50
N THR A 161 21.10 2.65 -4.28
CA THR A 161 20.46 3.89 -3.86
C THR A 161 19.23 3.57 -3.02
N LYS A 162 19.30 3.94 -1.73
CA LYS A 162 18.17 3.92 -0.81
C LYS A 162 17.58 5.32 -0.73
N ARG A 163 16.25 5.42 -0.72
CA ARG A 163 15.53 6.68 -0.54
C ARG A 163 14.43 6.52 0.49
N ASP A 164 14.39 7.46 1.43
CA ASP A 164 13.27 7.57 2.36
C ASP A 164 12.11 8.28 1.68
N LYS A 165 10.93 7.65 1.74
CA LYS A 165 9.68 8.22 1.23
C LYS A 165 8.70 8.33 2.40
N PRO A 166 8.27 9.55 2.77
CA PRO A 166 7.24 9.72 3.78
C PRO A 166 5.87 9.32 3.21
N PHE A 167 5.15 8.44 3.90
CA PHE A 167 3.71 8.27 3.70
C PHE A 167 2.99 9.23 4.62
N ILE A 168 2.16 10.10 4.05
CA ILE A 168 1.43 11.12 4.81
C ILE A 168 -0.03 10.71 4.88
N LEU A 169 -0.59 10.65 6.10
CA LEU A 169 -2.01 10.42 6.29
C LEU A 169 -2.77 11.72 6.02
N GLU A 170 -3.48 11.78 4.89
CA GLU A 170 -4.23 12.99 4.51
C GLU A 170 -5.59 13.08 5.18
N SER A 171 -6.35 11.98 5.20
CA SER A 171 -7.69 11.94 5.78
C SER A 171 -8.09 10.54 6.22
N VAL A 172 -9.06 10.47 7.13
CA VAL A 172 -9.67 9.22 7.61
C VAL A 172 -11.18 9.42 7.59
N ASN A 173 -11.89 8.57 6.84
CA ASN A 173 -13.34 8.62 6.70
C ASN A 173 -13.94 7.31 7.21
N ASN A 174 -15.12 7.39 7.84
CA ASN A 174 -15.89 6.24 8.28
C ASN A 174 -17.25 6.25 7.57
N GLU A 175 -17.61 5.14 6.94
CA GLU A 175 -18.89 4.94 6.28
C GLU A 175 -19.55 3.68 6.85
N ASN A 176 -20.83 3.77 7.22
CA ASN A 176 -21.64 2.63 7.67
C ASN A 176 -22.70 2.32 6.62
N ASN A 177 -22.68 1.10 6.09
CA ASN A 177 -23.71 0.60 5.18
C ASN A 177 -24.56 -0.46 5.89
N TYR A 178 -25.87 -0.28 5.86
CA TYR A 178 -26.87 -1.16 6.50
C TYR A 178 -27.76 -1.89 5.49
N ALA A 179 -27.49 -1.73 4.19
CA ALA A 179 -28.27 -2.30 3.10
C ALA A 179 -28.16 -3.84 3.06
#